data_AF-A0A929IPM8-F1
#
_entry.id   AF-A0A929IPM8-F1
#
_cell.length_a   1.000
_cell.length_b   1.000
_cell.length_c   1.000
_cell.angle_alpha   90.00
_cell.angle_beta   90.00
_cell.angle_gamma   90.00
#
_symmetry.space_group_name_H-M   'P 1'
#
loop_
_entity.id
_entity.type
_entity.pdbx_description
1 polymer ?
#
loop_
_entity_poly.entity_id
_entity_poly.type
_entity_poly.pdbx_seq_one_letter_code
_entity_poly.pdbx_strand_id
1 'polypeptide(L)' 'MSLDTEGPETSANENNEAAASPLHKEKHRRCLVCSEDFVSAWAGERVCKKCRSSTAWRQG' A
#
# COMPACT_ATOMS: atom_id res chain seq x y z
N MET A 1 -44.04 -6.34 -41.02
CA MET A 1 -43.25 -5.19 -40.54
C MET A 1 -41.99 -5.76 -39.93
N SER A 2 -40.89 -5.75 -40.69
CA SER A 2 -39.57 -6.15 -40.19
C SER A 2 -39.07 -5.04 -39.26
N LEU A 3 -38.56 -5.42 -38.10
CA LEU A 3 -37.76 -4.55 -37.25
C LEU A 3 -36.37 -5.16 -37.20
N ASP A 4 -35.54 -4.61 -38.05
CA ASP A 4 -34.10 -4.68 -37.97
C ASP A 4 -33.70 -3.85 -36.74
N THR A 5 -32.96 -4.42 -35.79
CA THR A 5 -32.01 -3.64 -34.99
C THR A 5 -30.88 -4.58 -34.59
N GLU A 6 -29.77 -4.42 -35.29
CA GLU A 6 -28.46 -4.94 -34.94
C GLU A 6 -28.00 -4.33 -33.61
N GLY A 7 -27.37 -5.13 -32.76
CA GLY A 7 -26.65 -4.65 -31.60
C GLY A 7 -25.77 -5.74 -31.03
N PRO A 8 -24.45 -5.77 -31.30
CA PRO A 8 -23.55 -6.65 -30.58
C PRO A 8 -23.50 -6.21 -29.12
N GLU A 9 -24.05 -7.05 -28.26
CA GLU A 9 -23.96 -6.89 -26.81
C GLU A 9 -22.50 -6.69 -26.40
N THR A 10 -22.30 -5.56 -25.76
CA THR A 10 -21.04 -4.89 -25.54
C THR A 10 -20.07 -5.74 -24.72
N SER A 11 -18.88 -5.93 -25.29
CA SER A 11 -17.57 -5.82 -24.64
C SER A 11 -17.48 -6.05 -23.12
N ALA A 12 -16.79 -7.14 -22.82
CA ALA A 12 -15.52 -7.15 -22.08
C ALA A 12 -15.53 -6.75 -20.60
N ASN A 13 -15.25 -7.79 -19.79
CA ASN A 13 -14.25 -7.78 -18.73
C ASN A 13 -14.42 -6.68 -17.67
N GLU A 14 -15.33 -6.95 -16.74
CA GLU A 14 -15.36 -6.27 -15.46
C GLU A 14 -14.29 -6.86 -14.54
N ASN A 15 -13.10 -6.32 -14.76
CA ASN A 15 -12.25 -5.73 -13.75
C ASN A 15 -12.12 -6.56 -12.47
N ASN A 16 -10.96 -7.18 -12.37
CA ASN A 16 -10.28 -7.58 -11.15
C ASN A 16 -10.36 -6.45 -10.11
N GLU A 17 -11.43 -6.45 -9.31
CA GLU A 17 -11.45 -5.86 -7.97
C GLU A 17 -10.46 -6.67 -7.13
N ALA A 18 -9.17 -6.36 -7.33
CA ALA A 18 -8.15 -6.53 -6.32
C ALA A 18 -8.56 -5.63 -5.15
N ALA A 19 -9.49 -6.15 -4.36
CA ALA A 19 -9.84 -5.71 -3.04
C ALA A 19 -8.61 -5.89 -2.15
N ALA A 20 -7.59 -5.06 -2.40
CA ALA A 20 -6.54 -4.75 -1.46
C ALA A 20 -7.21 -3.93 -0.36
N SER A 21 -7.92 -4.66 0.49
CA SER A 21 -8.42 -4.22 1.78
C SER A 21 -7.36 -3.29 2.38
N PRO A 22 -7.69 -2.06 2.83
CA PRO A 22 -6.73 -1.17 3.46
C PRO A 22 -6.38 -1.68 4.87
N LEU A 23 -6.00 -2.95 4.96
CA LEU A 23 -5.38 -3.58 6.11
C LEU A 23 -4.03 -2.92 6.25
N HIS A 24 -3.97 -1.93 7.14
CA HIS A 24 -2.74 -1.48 7.76
C HIS A 24 -1.62 -1.21 6.76
N LYS A 25 -1.84 -0.23 5.87
CA LYS A 25 -0.85 0.13 4.85
C LYS A 25 0.47 0.42 5.54
N GLU A 26 1.42 -0.48 5.32
CA GLU A 26 2.84 -0.26 5.46
C GLU A 26 3.16 1.12 4.88
N LYS A 27 3.53 2.07 5.75
CA LYS A 27 3.80 3.46 5.35
C LYS A 27 5.28 3.66 5.25
N HIS A 28 5.74 4.21 4.13
CA HIS A 28 7.09 4.74 4.03
C HIS A 28 7.22 5.94 4.97
N ARG A 29 8.18 5.88 5.88
CA ARG A 29 8.49 6.90 6.89
C ARG A 29 9.99 7.14 6.89
N ARG A 30 10.40 8.32 7.36
CA ARG A 30 11.80 8.65 7.57
C ARG A 30 12.25 8.29 8.98
N CYS A 31 13.39 7.59 9.11
CA CYS A 31 13.96 7.19 10.39
C CYS A 31 14.45 8.41 11.19
N LEU A 32 14.10 8.51 12.47
CA LEU A 32 14.56 9.60 13.34
C LEU A 32 16.06 9.53 13.69
N VAL A 33 16.70 8.37 13.52
CA VAL A 33 18.12 8.16 13.88
C VAL A 33 19.03 8.41 12.68
N CYS A 34 18.74 7.79 11.53
CA CYS A 34 19.60 7.85 10.35
C CYS A 34 18.99 8.61 9.17
N SER A 35 17.76 9.13 9.29
CA SER A 35 17.03 9.80 8.21
C SER A 35 16.78 8.99 6.94
N GLU A 36 16.97 7.67 6.99
CA GLU A 36 16.67 6.76 5.87
C GLU A 36 15.17 6.53 5.76
N ASP A 37 14.65 6.44 4.53
CA ASP A 37 13.29 6.02 4.28
C ASP A 37 13.13 4.51 4.53
N PHE A 38 12.16 4.13 5.36
CA PHE A 38 11.88 2.75 5.71
C PHE A 38 10.38 2.49 5.77
N VAL A 39 10.02 1.22 5.57
CA VAL A 39 8.64 0.77 5.68
C VAL A 39 8.29 0.57 7.16
N SER A 40 7.38 1.40 7.67
CA SER A 40 6.85 1.27 9.02
C SER A 40 5.88 0.11 9.12
N ALA A 41 6.19 -0.84 10.00
CA ALA A 41 5.34 -1.99 10.26
C ALA A 41 4.11 -1.63 11.11
N TRP A 42 4.05 -0.43 11.70
CA TRP A 42 2.86 0.13 12.37
C TRP A 42 2.89 1.66 12.43
N ALA A 43 1.73 2.27 12.67
CA ALA A 43 1.54 3.72 12.60
C ALA A 43 2.46 4.55 13.52
N GLY A 44 2.95 3.96 14.61
CA GLY A 44 3.88 4.58 15.56
C GLY A 44 5.37 4.30 15.32
N GLU A 45 5.74 3.47 14.34
CA GLU A 45 7.15 3.18 14.09
C GLU A 45 7.84 4.36 13.37
N ARG A 46 8.83 4.95 14.04
CA ARG A 46 9.63 6.08 13.52
C ARG A 46 11.13 5.79 13.44
N VAL A 47 11.55 4.58 13.80
CA VAL A 47 12.94 4.14 13.76
C VAL A 47 12.99 2.87 12.92
N CYS A 48 13.85 2.84 11.89
CA CYS A 48 13.97 1.70 11.01
C CYS A 48 14.49 0.46 11.75
N LYS A 49 14.21 -0.74 11.23
CA LYS A 49 14.66 -2.01 11.84
C LYS A 49 16.17 -2.02 12.12
N LYS A 50 16.99 -1.46 11.23
CA LYS A 50 18.45 -1.33 11.42
C LYS A 50 18.80 -0.55 12.68
N CYS A 51 18.32 0.69 12.80
CA CYS A 51 18.58 1.54 13.96
C CYS A 51 17.91 1.00 15.24
N ARG A 52 16.74 0.37 15.11
CA ARG A 52 16.03 -0.26 16.21
C ARG A 52 16.79 -1.43 16.80
N SER A 53 17.36 -2.28 15.95
CA SER A 53 18.22 -3.42 16.34
C SER A 53 19.57 -2.96 16.89
N SER A 54 20.12 -1.87 16.36
CA SER A 54 21.40 -1.31 16.84
C SER A 54 21.30 -0.61 18.20
N THR A 55 20.13 -0.52 18.83
CA THR A 55 19.94 0.07 20.18
C THR A 55 20.40 1.54 20.33
N ALA A 56 20.85 2.19 19.25
CA ALA A 56 21.38 3.55 19.24
C ALA A 56 20.36 4.61 19.69
N TRP A 57 19.07 4.27 19.75
CA TRP A 57 17.98 5.14 20.21
C TRP A 57 17.65 5.00 21.70
N ARG A 58 18.22 4.01 22.43
CA ARG A 58 17.93 3.76 23.86
C ARG A 58 18.84 4.52 24.83
N GLN A 59 19.89 5.18 24.36
CA GLN A 59 20.74 6.03 25.20
C GLN A 59 20.10 7.42 25.29
N GLY A 60 19.04 7.53 26.07
CA GLY A 60 18.47 8.79 26.56
C GLY A 60 18.92 9.02 28.00
#